data_AF-A0A968MIH7-F1
#
_entry.id   AF-A0A968MIH7-F1
#
_cell.length_a   1.000
_cell.length_b   1.000
_cell.length_c   1.000
_cell.angle_alpha   90.00
_cell.angle_beta   90.00
_cell.angle_gamma   90.00
#
_symmetry.space_group_name_H-M   'P 1'
#
loop_
_entity.id
_entity.type
_entity.pdbx_description
1 polymer ?
#
loop_
_entity_poly.entity_id
_entity_poly.type
_entity_poly.pdbx_seq_one_letter_code
_entity_poly.pdbx_strand_id
1 'polypeptide(L)'
;MMNHPQYFPDWKTGVKQIFDWVYTKLGNKEWEKYGVVVVNEQTAYQTPGNSHSSRQASAELQFALLTNDHSRVTNAIRQLNWATYMVDTDGKNCYPRDEIWLTDGYGDYIRHYLRSMAFLPRLAPSGQNHLLSSTSVIQLMEYKGYMNKFLELEVPSEKVSNAVMHYRTFDKQGKEIIRLVDKPAEVWVNGVSVPENPGNNSEGWTWNPMELGGILTVNHQNGNKILILSHADN
;
A
#
# COMPACT_ATOMS: atom_id res chain seq x y z
N MET A 1 -15.86 6.40 -7.63
CA MET A 1 -16.65 6.66 -6.42
C MET A 1 -15.76 6.93 -5.22
N MET A 2 -15.03 5.94 -4.67
CA MET A 2 -14.23 6.12 -3.44
C MET A 2 -13.09 7.16 -3.53
N ASN A 3 -12.44 7.32 -4.68
CA ASN A 3 -11.38 8.33 -4.87
C ASN A 3 -11.91 9.76 -5.09
N HIS A 4 -13.18 9.90 -5.45
CA HIS A 4 -13.80 11.20 -5.77
C HIS A 4 -15.22 11.27 -5.20
N PRO A 5 -15.38 11.13 -3.87
CA PRO A 5 -16.70 11.07 -3.23
C PRO A 5 -17.54 12.34 -3.46
N GLN A 6 -16.91 13.49 -3.73
CA GLN A 6 -17.59 14.75 -4.03
C GLN A 6 -18.50 14.67 -5.26
N TYR A 7 -18.26 13.75 -6.20
CA TYR A 7 -19.12 13.55 -7.37
C TYR A 7 -20.22 12.51 -7.14
N PHE A 8 -20.22 11.84 -5.99
CA PHE A 8 -21.13 10.74 -5.68
C PHE A 8 -21.62 10.87 -4.23
N PRO A 9 -22.63 11.72 -3.95
CA PRO A 9 -23.11 11.98 -2.59
C PRO A 9 -23.43 10.70 -1.80
N ASP A 10 -24.03 9.70 -2.45
CA ASP A 10 -24.41 8.42 -1.86
C ASP A 10 -23.36 7.31 -2.08
N TRP A 11 -22.08 7.67 -2.27
CA TRP A 11 -21.06 6.69 -2.67
C TRP A 11 -20.93 5.52 -1.71
N LYS A 12 -21.15 5.72 -0.40
CA LYS A 12 -21.06 4.65 0.60
C LYS A 12 -22.07 3.54 0.32
N THR A 13 -23.33 3.94 0.09
CA THR A 13 -24.42 3.03 -0.25
C THR A 13 -24.19 2.38 -1.60
N GLY A 14 -23.83 3.18 -2.62
CA GLY A 14 -23.57 2.67 -3.96
C GLY A 14 -22.43 1.63 -4.01
N VAL A 15 -21.32 1.88 -3.31
CA VAL A 15 -20.20 0.93 -3.25
C VAL A 15 -20.60 -0.36 -2.54
N LYS A 16 -21.37 -0.29 -1.43
CA LYS A 16 -21.88 -1.49 -0.76
C LYS A 16 -22.76 -2.33 -1.68
N GLN A 17 -23.68 -1.69 -2.40
CA GLN A 17 -24.55 -2.38 -3.37
C GLN A 17 -23.76 -3.02 -4.51
N ILE A 18 -22.68 -2.37 -4.98
CA ILE A 18 -21.77 -2.96 -5.98
C ILE A 18 -21.08 -4.20 -5.40
N PHE A 19 -20.56 -4.13 -4.17
CA PHE A 19 -19.96 -5.31 -3.52
C PHE A 19 -20.97 -6.45 -3.35
N ASP A 20 -22.18 -6.15 -2.88
CA ASP A 20 -23.25 -7.15 -2.72
C ASP A 20 -23.60 -7.81 -4.06
N TRP A 21 -23.68 -7.01 -5.14
CA TRP A 21 -23.89 -7.52 -6.49
C TRP A 21 -22.74 -8.43 -6.95
N VAL A 22 -21.47 -8.04 -6.71
CA VAL A 22 -20.30 -8.85 -7.06
C VAL A 22 -20.38 -10.22 -6.40
N TYR A 23 -20.61 -10.30 -5.09
CA TYR A 23 -20.72 -11.61 -4.43
C TYR A 23 -21.96 -12.39 -4.86
N THR A 24 -23.07 -11.72 -5.17
CA THR A 24 -24.29 -12.39 -5.64
C THR A 24 -24.12 -12.99 -7.03
N LYS A 25 -23.34 -12.35 -7.91
CA LYS A 25 -23.21 -12.75 -9.32
C LYS A 25 -21.92 -13.49 -9.66
N LEU A 26 -20.83 -13.13 -9.01
CA LEU A 26 -19.48 -13.61 -9.29
C LEU A 26 -18.81 -14.24 -8.06
N GLY A 27 -19.46 -14.23 -6.90
CA GLY A 27 -18.93 -14.86 -5.70
C GLY A 27 -18.83 -16.37 -5.89
N ASN A 28 -17.65 -16.92 -5.59
CA ASN A 28 -17.36 -18.34 -5.69
C ASN A 28 -17.02 -18.91 -4.31
N LYS A 29 -17.82 -19.91 -3.92
CA LYS A 29 -17.82 -20.52 -2.58
C LYS A 29 -16.99 -21.80 -2.48
N GLU A 30 -16.31 -22.22 -3.54
CA GLU A 30 -15.53 -23.47 -3.55
C GLU A 30 -14.49 -23.54 -2.41
N TRP A 31 -13.93 -22.39 -1.99
CA TRP A 31 -12.94 -22.29 -0.92
C TRP A 31 -13.51 -21.89 0.45
N GLU A 32 -14.84 -21.92 0.64
CA GLU A 32 -15.47 -21.55 1.93
C GLU A 32 -14.97 -22.42 3.10
N LYS A 33 -14.57 -23.67 2.82
CA LYS A 33 -13.93 -24.57 3.80
C LYS A 33 -12.62 -24.04 4.37
N TYR A 34 -11.95 -23.13 3.67
CA TYR A 34 -10.76 -22.40 4.13
C TYR A 34 -11.11 -20.98 4.63
N GLY A 35 -12.40 -20.67 4.74
CA GLY A 35 -12.92 -19.42 5.27
C GLY A 35 -12.92 -18.25 4.27
N VAL A 36 -12.79 -18.49 2.97
CA VAL A 36 -12.73 -17.45 1.94
C VAL A 36 -13.81 -17.66 0.87
N VAL A 37 -14.47 -16.56 0.49
CA VAL A 37 -15.27 -16.47 -0.73
C VAL A 37 -14.50 -15.59 -1.70
N VAL A 38 -14.22 -16.13 -2.88
CA VAL A 38 -13.41 -15.49 -3.92
C VAL A 38 -14.30 -14.97 -5.04
N VAL A 39 -13.72 -14.27 -6.01
CA VAL A 39 -14.47 -13.65 -7.12
C VAL A 39 -14.06 -14.27 -8.45
N ASN A 40 -15.06 -14.69 -9.22
CA ASN A 40 -14.92 -15.13 -10.59
C ASN A 40 -14.62 -13.96 -11.54
N GLU A 41 -14.05 -14.26 -12.70
CA GLU A 41 -13.63 -13.26 -13.68
C GLU A 41 -14.77 -12.35 -14.15
N GLN A 42 -15.79 -12.96 -14.76
CA GLN A 42 -16.92 -12.25 -15.37
C GLN A 42 -18.15 -13.16 -15.55
N THR A 43 -19.31 -12.58 -15.88
CA THR A 43 -20.58 -13.33 -16.00
C THR A 43 -20.59 -14.34 -17.14
N ALA A 44 -19.80 -14.12 -18.20
CA ALA A 44 -19.65 -15.01 -19.34
C ALA A 44 -18.55 -16.08 -19.17
N TYR A 45 -17.63 -15.87 -18.21
CA TYR A 45 -16.52 -16.78 -17.91
C TYR A 45 -16.34 -16.84 -16.40
N GLN A 46 -17.07 -17.75 -15.76
CA GLN A 46 -17.19 -17.84 -14.31
C GLN A 46 -16.06 -18.67 -13.67
N THR A 47 -14.84 -18.40 -14.10
CA THR A 47 -13.63 -19.01 -13.53
C THR A 47 -13.11 -18.15 -12.38
N PRO A 48 -12.73 -18.74 -11.23
CA PRO A 48 -12.14 -18.01 -10.11
C PRO A 48 -10.86 -17.28 -10.54
N GLY A 49 -10.81 -15.96 -10.39
CA GLY A 49 -9.64 -15.16 -10.79
C GLY A 49 -8.86 -14.67 -9.58
N ASN A 50 -7.56 -14.96 -9.51
CA ASN A 50 -6.69 -14.41 -8.44
C ASN A 50 -6.54 -12.89 -8.55
N SER A 51 -6.41 -12.35 -9.77
CA SER A 51 -6.46 -10.91 -10.04
C SER A 51 -7.80 -10.31 -9.59
N HIS A 52 -8.93 -10.92 -9.95
CA HIS A 52 -10.29 -10.45 -9.60
C HIS A 52 -10.55 -10.46 -8.10
N SER A 53 -10.11 -11.51 -7.42
CA SER A 53 -10.22 -11.62 -5.96
C SER A 53 -9.33 -10.60 -5.25
N SER A 54 -8.10 -10.39 -5.72
CA SER A 54 -7.22 -9.34 -5.20
C SER A 54 -7.77 -7.93 -5.43
N ARG A 55 -8.42 -7.71 -6.59
CA ARG A 55 -9.10 -6.46 -6.94
C ARG A 55 -10.27 -6.16 -6.02
N GLN A 56 -11.14 -7.16 -5.79
CA GLN A 56 -12.26 -7.03 -4.86
C GLN A 56 -11.76 -6.78 -3.44
N ALA A 57 -10.76 -7.53 -2.98
CA ALA A 57 -10.16 -7.34 -1.67
C ALA A 57 -9.58 -5.93 -1.49
N SER A 58 -8.85 -5.42 -2.48
CA SER A 58 -8.28 -4.07 -2.43
C SER A 58 -9.36 -2.99 -2.33
N ALA A 59 -10.45 -3.13 -3.09
CA ALA A 59 -11.59 -2.21 -3.01
C ALA A 59 -12.29 -2.25 -1.64
N GLU A 60 -12.45 -3.44 -1.06
CA GLU A 60 -13.04 -3.58 0.29
C GLU A 60 -12.16 -2.99 1.38
N LEU A 61 -10.84 -3.16 1.28
CA LEU A 61 -9.88 -2.55 2.21
C LEU A 61 -9.87 -1.02 2.07
N GLN A 62 -9.98 -0.50 0.85
CA GLN A 62 -10.16 0.93 0.62
C GLN A 62 -11.44 1.44 1.29
N PHE A 63 -12.54 0.71 1.12
CA PHE A 63 -13.82 1.07 1.72
C PHE A 63 -13.74 1.09 3.25
N ALA A 64 -13.10 0.07 3.84
CA ALA A 64 -12.87 -0.01 5.28
C ALA A 64 -12.05 1.18 5.79
N LEU A 65 -10.97 1.55 5.10
CA LEU A 65 -10.17 2.73 5.43
C LEU A 65 -11.02 4.01 5.44
N LEU A 66 -11.85 4.22 4.41
CA LEU A 66 -12.62 5.46 4.24
C LEU A 66 -13.86 5.56 5.13
N THR A 67 -14.38 4.43 5.63
CA THR A 67 -15.66 4.39 6.36
C THR A 67 -15.57 3.83 7.76
N ASN A 68 -14.44 3.23 8.12
CA ASN A 68 -14.26 2.42 9.33
C ASN A 68 -15.20 1.20 9.40
N ASP A 69 -15.76 0.76 8.27
CA ASP A 69 -16.57 -0.47 8.16
C ASP A 69 -15.66 -1.68 7.93
N HIS A 70 -15.47 -2.46 8.99
CA HIS A 70 -14.58 -3.63 8.97
C HIS A 70 -15.29 -4.94 8.60
N SER A 71 -16.57 -4.90 8.24
CA SER A 71 -17.40 -6.11 8.02
C SER A 71 -16.85 -7.06 6.96
N ARG A 72 -16.11 -6.54 5.97
CA ARG A 72 -15.54 -7.31 4.85
C ARG A 72 -14.03 -7.55 4.96
N VAL A 73 -13.34 -6.88 5.88
CA VAL A 73 -11.87 -6.90 6.00
C VAL A 73 -11.31 -8.31 6.17
N THR A 74 -11.95 -9.15 6.96
CA THR A 74 -11.52 -10.54 7.16
C THR A 74 -11.53 -11.33 5.85
N ASN A 75 -12.61 -11.24 5.05
CA ASN A 75 -12.66 -11.92 3.76
C ASN A 75 -11.67 -11.30 2.76
N ALA A 76 -11.50 -9.98 2.75
CA ALA A 76 -10.53 -9.31 1.90
C ALA A 76 -9.09 -9.81 2.15
N ILE A 77 -8.66 -9.91 3.42
CA ILE A 77 -7.33 -10.44 3.77
C ILE A 77 -7.20 -11.90 3.31
N ARG A 78 -8.25 -12.72 3.51
CA ARG A 78 -8.24 -14.12 3.06
C ARG A 78 -8.24 -14.26 1.54
N GLN A 79 -8.88 -13.37 0.80
CA GLN A 79 -8.82 -13.33 -0.66
C GLN A 79 -7.41 -13.00 -1.15
N LEU A 80 -6.73 -12.03 -0.51
CA LEU A 80 -5.32 -11.77 -0.80
C LEU A 80 -4.48 -13.02 -0.50
N ASN A 81 -4.57 -13.59 0.69
CA ASN A 81 -3.83 -14.82 1.04
C ASN A 81 -4.15 -15.99 0.10
N TRP A 82 -5.40 -16.17 -0.31
CA TRP A 82 -5.78 -17.19 -1.28
C TRP A 82 -5.10 -16.94 -2.63
N ALA A 83 -5.09 -15.69 -3.09
CA ALA A 83 -4.53 -15.30 -4.37
C ALA A 83 -3.01 -15.54 -4.46
N THR A 84 -2.27 -15.59 -3.33
CA THR A 84 -0.83 -15.92 -3.34
C THR A 84 -0.52 -17.39 -3.66
N TYR A 85 -1.46 -18.32 -3.43
CA TYR A 85 -1.27 -19.74 -3.78
C TYR A 85 -1.23 -20.00 -5.30
N MET A 86 -1.51 -18.96 -6.08
CA MET A 86 -1.49 -18.95 -7.54
C MET A 86 -0.19 -18.37 -8.09
N VAL A 87 0.78 -18.09 -7.22
CA VAL A 87 2.11 -17.61 -7.58
C VAL A 87 3.14 -18.66 -7.16
N ASP A 88 3.86 -19.22 -8.12
CA ASP A 88 4.94 -20.16 -7.88
C ASP A 88 6.17 -19.42 -7.33
N THR A 89 7.10 -20.19 -6.77
CA THR A 89 8.36 -19.73 -6.16
C THR A 89 9.28 -18.96 -7.12
N ASP A 90 9.11 -19.14 -8.43
CA ASP A 90 9.84 -18.41 -9.47
C ASP A 90 9.07 -17.19 -10.05
N GLY A 91 7.91 -16.86 -9.45
CA GLY A 91 7.08 -15.73 -9.85
C GLY A 91 6.14 -16.00 -11.02
N LYS A 92 6.02 -17.26 -11.48
CA LYS A 92 4.93 -17.63 -12.41
C LYS A 92 3.58 -17.46 -11.72
N ASN A 93 2.69 -16.73 -12.37
CA ASN A 93 1.33 -16.47 -11.87
C ASN A 93 0.29 -17.11 -12.80
N CYS A 94 -0.54 -18.01 -12.26
CA CYS A 94 -1.59 -18.72 -13.00
C CYS A 94 -2.96 -18.56 -12.36
N TYR A 95 -4.02 -18.77 -13.14
CA TYR A 95 -5.35 -18.95 -12.57
C TYR A 95 -5.44 -20.34 -11.91
N PRO A 96 -6.36 -20.55 -10.95
CA PRO A 96 -6.58 -21.86 -10.38
C PRO A 96 -6.87 -22.90 -11.46
N ARG A 97 -5.99 -23.90 -11.61
CA ARG A 97 -6.11 -25.00 -12.59
C ARG A 97 -6.01 -24.56 -14.06
N ASP A 98 -5.43 -23.39 -14.31
CA ASP A 98 -5.33 -22.80 -15.65
C ASP A 98 -3.89 -22.38 -15.95
N GLU A 99 -3.67 -21.82 -17.14
CA GLU A 99 -2.36 -21.36 -17.60
C GLU A 99 -1.95 -19.99 -17.02
N ILE A 100 -0.72 -19.58 -17.36
CA ILE A 100 -0.16 -18.29 -16.98
C ILE A 100 -0.90 -17.19 -17.74
N TRP A 101 -1.39 -16.19 -17.02
CA TRP A 101 -2.12 -15.06 -17.63
C TRP A 101 -1.39 -13.74 -17.41
N LEU A 102 -0.80 -13.18 -18.47
CA LEU A 102 0.10 -12.03 -18.35
C LEU A 102 -0.59 -10.76 -17.85
N THR A 103 -1.72 -10.37 -18.45
CA THR A 103 -2.42 -9.12 -18.13
C THR A 103 -2.94 -9.11 -16.71
N ASP A 104 -3.48 -10.24 -16.29
CA ASP A 104 -4.17 -10.39 -15.01
C ASP A 104 -3.19 -10.71 -13.90
N GLY A 105 -2.31 -11.69 -14.11
CA GLY A 105 -1.36 -12.17 -13.11
C GLY A 105 -0.20 -11.21 -12.83
N TYR A 106 0.19 -10.38 -13.80
CA TYR A 106 1.32 -9.45 -13.62
C TYR A 106 0.87 -7.99 -13.65
N GLY A 107 -0.06 -7.64 -14.53
CA GLY A 107 -0.56 -6.28 -14.64
C GLY A 107 -1.49 -5.91 -13.50
N ASP A 108 -2.58 -6.68 -13.33
CA ASP A 108 -3.67 -6.33 -12.41
C ASP A 108 -3.50 -6.88 -10.99
N TYR A 109 -2.99 -8.10 -10.83
CA TYR A 109 -2.78 -8.71 -9.52
C TYR A 109 -1.86 -7.86 -8.61
N ILE A 110 -0.66 -7.50 -9.10
CA ILE A 110 0.38 -6.83 -8.29
C ILE A 110 -0.09 -5.46 -7.79
N ARG A 111 -0.75 -4.66 -8.64
CA ARG A 111 -1.21 -3.31 -8.26
C ARG A 111 -2.20 -3.33 -7.10
N HIS A 112 -3.01 -4.38 -6.98
CA HIS A 112 -4.00 -4.48 -5.90
C HIS A 112 -3.36 -4.85 -4.57
N TYR A 113 -2.23 -5.56 -4.58
CA TYR A 113 -1.43 -5.75 -3.35
C TYR A 113 -0.80 -4.44 -2.90
N LEU A 114 -0.18 -3.69 -3.80
CA LEU A 114 0.42 -2.38 -3.47
C LEU A 114 -0.62 -1.43 -2.87
N ARG A 115 -1.81 -1.36 -3.48
CA ARG A 115 -2.94 -0.59 -2.96
C ARG A 115 -3.46 -1.12 -1.63
N SER A 116 -3.59 -2.44 -1.48
CA SER A 116 -4.05 -3.05 -0.22
C SER A 116 -3.10 -2.77 0.93
N MET A 117 -1.78 -2.77 0.69
CA MET A 117 -0.78 -2.37 1.68
C MET A 117 -0.87 -0.89 2.01
N ALA A 118 -1.21 -0.01 1.06
CA ALA A 118 -1.51 1.39 1.36
C ALA A 118 -2.76 1.55 2.24
N PHE A 119 -3.82 0.79 1.97
CA PHE A 119 -5.10 0.91 2.70
C PHE A 119 -5.09 0.24 4.07
N LEU A 120 -4.33 -0.85 4.20
CA LEU A 120 -4.15 -1.59 5.44
C LEU A 120 -2.65 -1.86 5.66
N PRO A 121 -1.89 -0.86 6.17
CA PRO A 121 -0.42 -0.91 6.27
C PRO A 121 0.18 -2.12 6.99
N ARG A 122 -0.59 -2.79 7.86
CA ARG A 122 -0.15 -4.03 8.51
C ARG A 122 0.04 -5.21 7.56
N LEU A 123 -0.44 -5.13 6.33
CA LEU A 123 -0.20 -6.13 5.30
C LEU A 123 1.20 -6.01 4.67
N ALA A 124 1.87 -4.86 4.84
CA ALA A 124 3.23 -4.69 4.35
C ALA A 124 4.23 -5.52 5.19
N PRO A 125 5.29 -6.07 4.57
CA PRO A 125 6.30 -6.85 5.28
C PRO A 125 6.87 -6.10 6.49
N SER A 126 6.93 -6.75 7.65
CA SER A 126 7.38 -6.12 8.90
C SER A 126 8.90 -5.94 9.01
N GLY A 127 9.68 -6.74 8.27
CA GLY A 127 11.14 -6.70 8.28
C GLY A 127 11.76 -5.81 7.19
N GLN A 128 10.96 -5.00 6.50
CA GLN A 128 11.43 -4.16 5.40
C GLN A 128 10.80 -2.76 5.45
N ASN A 129 11.58 -1.78 4.99
CA ASN A 129 11.10 -0.41 4.83
C ASN A 129 10.43 -0.26 3.47
N HIS A 130 9.22 0.30 3.42
CA HIS A 130 8.47 0.51 2.18
C HIS A 130 7.68 1.81 2.21
N LEU A 131 7.79 2.60 1.14
CA LEU A 131 6.81 3.63 0.85
C LEU A 131 5.50 2.93 0.41
N LEU A 132 4.40 3.18 1.12
CA LEU A 132 3.11 2.54 0.86
C LEU A 132 2.19 3.45 0.03
N SER A 133 2.20 4.75 0.30
CA SER A 133 1.42 5.72 -0.47
C SER A 133 2.07 7.09 -0.47
N SER A 134 1.82 7.86 -1.54
CA SER A 134 2.09 9.30 -1.60
C SER A 134 0.88 10.00 -2.23
N THR A 135 0.63 11.24 -1.84
CA THR A 135 -0.32 12.13 -2.54
C THR A 135 0.29 12.81 -3.77
N SER A 136 1.59 12.64 -4.00
CA SER A 136 2.34 13.19 -5.13
C SER A 136 2.96 12.07 -6.00
N VAL A 137 3.50 12.44 -7.15
CA VAL A 137 4.30 11.55 -7.99
C VAL A 137 5.71 11.41 -7.41
N ILE A 138 6.15 10.17 -7.15
CA ILE A 138 7.53 9.89 -6.73
C ILE A 138 8.46 9.93 -7.93
N GLN A 139 9.47 10.80 -7.87
CA GLN A 139 10.50 11.00 -8.90
C GLN A 139 11.80 10.24 -8.60
N LEU A 140 12.06 9.95 -7.31
CA LEU A 140 13.24 9.24 -6.83
C LEU A 140 12.86 8.45 -5.58
N MET A 141 13.41 7.25 -5.45
CA MET A 141 13.29 6.43 -4.25
C MET A 141 14.59 5.66 -4.04
N GLU A 142 15.25 5.90 -2.90
CA GLU A 142 16.46 5.22 -2.47
C GLU A 142 16.24 4.61 -1.08
N TYR A 143 16.79 3.41 -0.89
CA TYR A 143 16.73 2.67 0.36
C TYR A 143 18.15 2.49 0.91
N LYS A 144 18.28 2.17 2.20
CA LYS A 144 19.58 1.87 2.85
C LYS A 144 20.46 0.96 1.96
N GLY A 145 21.73 1.35 1.77
CA GLY A 145 22.67 0.66 0.88
C GLY A 145 22.61 1.06 -0.60
N TYR A 146 21.67 1.92 -0.98
CA TYR A 146 21.49 2.44 -2.35
C TYR A 146 21.48 3.96 -2.44
N MET A 147 21.76 4.68 -1.34
CA MET A 147 21.83 6.15 -1.33
C MET A 147 22.85 6.67 -2.33
N ASN A 148 22.52 7.78 -2.99
CA ASN A 148 23.42 8.48 -3.91
C ASN A 148 23.95 7.60 -5.06
N LYS A 149 23.15 6.64 -5.54
CA LYS A 149 23.55 5.79 -6.70
C LYS A 149 23.24 6.43 -8.05
N PHE A 150 22.47 7.51 -8.05
CA PHE A 150 22.21 8.31 -9.24
C PHE A 150 23.25 9.42 -9.41
N LEU A 151 23.24 10.08 -10.58
CA LEU A 151 24.24 11.08 -10.96
C LEU A 151 24.28 12.31 -10.03
N GLU A 152 23.13 12.68 -9.44
CA GLU A 152 23.03 13.77 -8.47
C GLU A 152 23.07 13.20 -7.05
N LEU A 153 24.07 13.62 -6.27
CA LEU A 153 24.17 13.28 -4.85
C LEU A 153 23.20 14.19 -4.06
N GLU A 154 22.07 13.63 -3.63
CA GLU A 154 21.05 14.39 -2.87
C GLU A 154 21.17 14.22 -1.35
N VAL A 155 21.79 13.12 -0.88
CA VAL A 155 21.99 12.84 0.54
C VAL A 155 23.39 13.31 0.96
N PRO A 156 23.54 14.14 2.00
CA PRO A 156 24.86 14.53 2.51
C PRO A 156 25.70 13.31 2.91
N SER A 157 26.99 13.29 2.56
CA SER A 157 27.85 12.10 2.71
C SER A 157 27.92 11.60 4.15
N GLU A 158 27.93 12.52 5.11
CA GLU A 158 27.91 12.26 6.56
C GLU A 158 26.59 11.66 7.07
N LYS A 159 25.51 11.73 6.28
CA LYS A 159 24.20 11.16 6.60
C LYS A 159 23.94 9.84 5.88
N VAL A 160 24.77 9.44 4.92
CA VAL A 160 24.53 8.21 4.14
C VAL A 160 24.50 6.96 5.02
N SER A 161 25.35 6.89 6.06
CA SER A 161 25.45 5.72 6.95
C SER A 161 24.19 5.48 7.77
N ASN A 162 23.51 6.54 8.23
CA ASN A 162 22.29 6.45 9.03
C ASN A 162 21.00 6.69 8.23
N ALA A 163 21.10 7.00 6.92
CA ALA A 163 19.94 7.13 6.04
C ALA A 163 19.27 5.76 5.81
N VAL A 164 18.00 5.67 6.18
CA VAL A 164 17.18 4.46 5.94
C VAL A 164 16.40 4.55 4.62
N MET A 165 16.03 5.76 4.23
CA MET A 165 15.22 6.04 3.06
C MET A 165 15.43 7.49 2.61
N HIS A 166 15.53 7.71 1.31
CA HIS A 166 15.54 9.03 0.68
C HIS A 166 14.58 9.01 -0.51
N TYR A 167 13.73 10.02 -0.65
CA TYR A 167 12.83 10.11 -1.79
C TYR A 167 12.55 11.54 -2.21
N ARG A 168 12.13 11.69 -3.47
CA ARG A 168 11.75 12.97 -4.04
C ARG A 168 10.35 12.91 -4.63
N THR A 169 9.50 13.85 -4.24
CA THR A 169 8.16 14.04 -4.80
C THR A 169 8.17 15.10 -5.91
N PHE A 170 7.19 15.06 -6.81
CA PHE A 170 6.96 16.11 -7.80
C PHE A 170 6.46 17.39 -7.14
N ASP A 171 5.47 17.27 -6.27
CA ASP A 171 4.87 18.38 -5.54
C ASP A 171 5.70 18.72 -4.29
N LYS A 172 5.74 20.01 -3.93
CA LYS A 172 6.36 20.50 -2.68
C LYS A 172 5.47 20.31 -1.45
N GLN A 173 4.20 20.00 -1.67
CA GLN A 173 3.25 19.69 -0.62
C GLN A 173 2.73 18.27 -0.84
N GLY A 174 2.69 17.49 0.22
CA GLY A 174 2.26 16.11 0.12
C GLY A 174 2.25 15.38 1.45
N LYS A 175 1.77 14.15 1.36
CA LYS A 175 1.67 13.22 2.46
C LYS A 175 2.08 11.83 2.01
N GLU A 176 3.03 11.23 2.74
CA GLU A 176 3.47 9.87 2.54
C GLU A 176 3.14 8.98 3.74
N ILE A 177 2.79 7.73 3.45
CA ILE A 177 2.62 6.67 4.44
C ILE A 177 3.69 5.63 4.18
N ILE A 178 4.47 5.31 5.20
CA ILE A 178 5.68 4.49 5.08
C ILE A 178 5.64 3.42 6.15
N ARG A 179 5.88 2.17 5.75
CA ARG A 179 6.18 1.06 6.66
C ARG A 179 7.65 1.14 7.02
N LEU A 180 7.97 1.21 8.30
CA LEU A 180 9.36 1.13 8.77
C LEU A 180 9.56 0.00 9.78
N VAL A 181 10.77 -0.57 9.73
CA VAL A 181 11.24 -1.60 10.66
C VAL A 181 11.45 -1.06 12.07
N ASP A 182 11.82 0.21 12.19
CA ASP A 182 12.11 0.90 13.44
C ASP A 182 11.65 2.36 13.38
N LYS A 183 11.44 2.96 14.54
CA LYS A 183 11.13 4.39 14.63
C LYS A 183 12.33 5.22 14.11
N PRO A 184 12.12 6.20 13.22
CA PRO A 184 13.21 7.07 12.78
C PRO A 184 13.66 8.00 13.90
N ALA A 185 14.94 8.36 13.88
CA ALA A 185 15.48 9.39 14.76
C ALA A 185 15.07 10.79 14.29
N GLU A 186 15.14 11.02 12.99
CA GLU A 186 14.85 12.30 12.35
C GLU A 186 14.22 12.10 10.98
N VAL A 187 13.38 13.05 10.58
CA VAL A 187 12.90 13.20 9.21
C VAL A 187 13.26 14.60 8.76
N TRP A 188 13.87 14.71 7.58
CA TRP A 188 14.32 15.98 7.01
C TRP A 188 13.54 16.26 5.74
N VAL A 189 13.09 17.51 5.58
CA VAL A 189 12.45 18.02 4.37
C VAL A 189 13.35 19.11 3.79
N ASN A 190 13.82 18.93 2.55
CA ASN A 190 14.77 19.83 1.87
C ASN A 190 16.00 20.19 2.72
N GLY A 191 16.54 19.24 3.48
CA GLY A 191 17.73 19.45 4.31
C GLY A 191 17.45 20.05 5.69
N VAL A 192 16.18 20.24 6.07
CA VAL A 192 15.78 20.79 7.37
C VAL A 192 15.05 19.72 8.17
N SER A 193 15.50 19.45 9.39
CA SER A 193 14.84 18.52 10.31
C SER A 193 13.44 19.04 10.67
N VAL A 194 12.42 18.19 10.52
CA VAL A 194 11.03 18.53 10.80
C VAL A 194 10.53 17.80 12.06
N PRO A 195 9.66 18.43 12.87
CA PRO A 195 9.28 17.89 14.17
C PRO A 195 8.35 16.67 14.09
N GLU A 196 8.44 15.81 15.11
CA GLU A 196 7.45 14.76 15.37
C GLU A 196 6.19 15.39 15.99
N ASN A 197 5.01 14.96 15.54
CA ASN A 197 3.69 15.38 16.03
C ASN A 197 3.47 16.91 16.00
N PRO A 198 3.58 17.58 14.82
CA PRO A 198 3.50 19.04 14.72
C PRO A 198 2.08 19.64 14.90
N GLY A 199 1.09 18.85 15.31
CA GLY A 199 -0.33 19.22 15.30
C GLY A 199 -1.02 18.92 13.96
N ASN A 200 -2.26 19.39 13.80
CA ASN A 200 -3.10 19.05 12.65
C ASN A 200 -2.59 19.68 11.34
N ASN A 201 -2.23 18.82 10.37
CA ASN A 201 -1.83 19.18 8.99
C ASN A 201 -0.59 20.07 8.84
N SER A 202 0.18 20.30 9.90
CA SER A 202 1.47 21.02 9.85
C SER A 202 2.58 20.16 9.22
N GLU A 203 3.63 20.81 8.71
CA GLU A 203 4.85 20.14 8.23
C GLU A 203 5.55 19.39 9.38
N GLY A 204 5.87 18.12 9.15
CA GLY A 204 6.43 17.22 10.15
C GLY A 204 5.97 15.78 9.94
N TRP A 205 6.13 14.95 10.95
CA TRP A 205 5.82 13.53 10.84
C TRP A 205 5.17 12.96 12.09
N THR A 206 4.49 11.84 11.95
CA THR A 206 3.91 11.09 13.08
C THR A 206 4.31 9.63 13.01
N TRP A 207 4.44 9.01 14.19
CA TRP A 207 4.79 7.60 14.33
C TRP A 207 3.64 6.84 14.99
N ASN A 208 3.20 5.75 14.34
CA ASN A 208 2.26 4.81 14.92
C ASN A 208 2.96 3.45 15.11
N PRO A 209 3.34 3.07 16.34
CA PRO A 209 4.01 1.80 16.59
C PRO A 209 3.11 0.61 16.27
N MET A 210 3.74 -0.49 15.89
CA MET A 210 3.12 -1.79 15.63
C MET A 210 3.83 -2.87 16.45
N GLU A 211 3.32 -4.10 16.43
CA GLU A 211 3.99 -5.24 17.08
C GLU A 211 5.46 -5.39 16.63
N LEU A 212 5.71 -5.17 15.34
CA LEU A 212 7.05 -5.06 14.77
C LEU A 212 7.14 -3.74 14.01
N GLY A 213 8.12 -2.89 14.32
CA GLY A 213 8.32 -1.57 13.72
C GLY A 213 7.12 -0.63 13.87
N GLY A 214 6.80 0.12 12.82
CA GLY A 214 5.62 0.98 12.81
C GLY A 214 5.29 1.60 11.47
N ILE A 215 4.32 2.50 11.48
CA ILE A 215 3.92 3.33 10.35
C ILE A 215 4.37 4.76 10.60
N LEU A 216 5.21 5.27 9.71
CA LEU A 216 5.58 6.66 9.63
C LEU A 216 4.63 7.38 8.66
N THR A 217 4.08 8.50 9.09
CA THR A 217 3.38 9.43 8.20
C THR A 217 4.20 10.71 8.11
N VAL A 218 4.59 11.10 6.90
CA VAL A 218 5.30 12.37 6.65
C VAL A 218 4.32 13.33 5.98
N ASN A 219 4.17 14.53 6.53
CA ASN A 219 3.46 15.63 5.88
C ASN A 219 4.47 16.74 5.58
N HIS A 220 4.56 17.16 4.33
CA HIS A 220 5.44 18.24 3.90
C HIS A 220 4.62 19.33 3.19
N GLN A 221 5.03 20.59 3.31
CA GLN A 221 4.31 21.73 2.75
C GLN A 221 5.18 22.56 1.80
N ASN A 222 6.48 22.67 2.08
CA ASN A 222 7.37 23.59 1.36
C ASN A 222 8.61 22.92 0.75
N GLY A 223 8.66 21.59 0.74
CA GLY A 223 9.81 20.85 0.22
C GLY A 223 9.41 19.52 -0.39
N ASN A 224 10.27 18.99 -1.25
CA ASN A 224 9.98 17.78 -2.02
C ASN A 224 11.09 16.73 -1.96
N LYS A 225 12.16 16.98 -1.19
CA LYS A 225 13.20 15.99 -0.88
C LYS A 225 13.04 15.56 0.57
N ILE A 226 12.79 14.29 0.78
CA ILE A 226 12.58 13.72 2.11
C ILE A 226 13.69 12.73 2.40
N LEU A 227 14.38 12.94 3.53
CA LEU A 227 15.40 12.05 4.05
C LEU A 227 14.98 11.54 5.42
N ILE A 228 14.97 10.23 5.60
CA ILE A 228 14.62 9.57 6.85
C ILE A 228 15.88 8.95 7.44
N LEU A 229 16.17 9.29 8.69
CA LEU A 229 17.37 8.87 9.40
C LEU A 229 17.03 7.91 10.54
N SER A 230 17.84 6.87 10.70
CA SER A 230 17.84 5.99 11.87
C SER A 230 18.62 6.62 13.03
N HIS A 231 18.40 6.09 14.23
CA HIS A 231 19.31 6.31 15.34
C HIS A 231 20.71 5.82 14.94
N ALA A 232 21.76 6.53 15.34
CA ALA A 232 23.11 6.07 15.11
C ALA A 232 23.29 4.68 15.75
N ASP A 233 23.90 3.75 15.01
CA ASP A 233 24.33 2.47 15.57
C ASP A 233 25.37 2.79 16.66
N ASN A 234 25.04 2.53 17.94
CA ASN A 234 25.97 2.64 19.07
C ASN A 234 27.00 1.51 19.04
#